data_AF-N6UPK8-F1
#
_entry.id   AF-N6UPK8-F1
#
_cell.length_a   1.000
_cell.length_b   1.000
_cell.length_c   1.000
_cell.angle_alpha   90.00
_cell.angle_beta   90.00
_cell.angle_gamma   90.00
#
_symmetry.space_group_name_H-M   'P 1'
#
loop_
_entity.id
_entity.type
_entity.pdbx_description
1 polymer ?
#
loop_
_entity_poly.entity_id
_entity_poly.type
_entity_poly.pdbx_seq_one_letter_code
_entity_poly.pdbx_strand_id
1 'polypeptide(L)' 'MLAKTGVHHYTGNNVELGTACGKYFRVCAMSITDPGDSDIIKTMPAGDGAPQ' A
#
# COMPACT_ATOMS: atom_id res chain seq x y z
N MET A 1 -2.51 12.62 8.48
CA MET A 1 -1.50 12.15 7.50
C MET A 1 -0.31 13.11 7.59
N LEU A 2 0.82 12.68 8.14
CA LEU A 2 1.94 13.58 8.50
C LEU A 2 2.93 13.83 7.33
N ALA A 3 2.94 12.96 6.31
CA ALA A 3 3.88 13.01 5.18
C ALA A 3 3.21 12.98 3.80
N LYS A 4 1.93 13.38 3.70
CA LYS A 4 1.10 13.25 2.47
C LYS A 4 1.09 11.85 1.83
N THR A 5 1.46 10.81 2.58
CA THR A 5 1.51 9.43 2.09
C THR A 5 0.10 8.90 1.88
N GLY A 6 -0.24 8.45 0.66
CA GLY A 6 -1.51 7.79 0.38
C GLY A 6 -1.74 6.60 1.33
N VAL A 7 -2.92 6.57 1.94
CA VAL A 7 -3.35 5.45 2.79
C VAL A 7 -4.49 4.74 2.08
N HIS A 8 -4.28 3.47 1.76
CA HIS A 8 -5.31 2.60 1.20
C HIS A 8 -5.87 1.70 2.31
N HIS A 9 -7.17 1.78 2.54
CA HIS A 9 -7.86 0.88 3.46
C HIS A 9 -8.09 -0.47 2.77
N TYR A 10 -7.36 -1.49 3.22
CA TYR A 10 -7.59 -2.85 2.76
C TYR A 10 -8.94 -3.36 3.27
N THR A 11 -9.75 -3.95 2.39
CA THR A 11 -11.11 -4.43 2.69
C THR A 11 -11.14 -5.84 3.30
N GLY A 12 -10.01 -6.52 3.41
CA GLY A 12 -9.87 -7.84 4.03
C GLY A 12 -9.29 -7.78 5.46
N ASN A 13 -8.95 -8.96 6.00
CA ASN A 13 -8.35 -9.07 7.33
C ASN A 13 -6.80 -9.18 7.29
N ASN A 14 -6.17 -9.18 8.47
CA ASN A 14 -4.71 -9.24 8.59
C ASN A 14 -4.08 -10.61 8.28
N VAL A 15 -4.87 -11.69 8.25
CA VAL A 15 -4.41 -13.01 7.80
C VAL A 15 -4.31 -13.00 6.27
N GLU A 16 -5.37 -12.56 5.59
CA GLU A 16 -5.44 -12.44 4.13
C GLU A 16 -4.36 -11.51 3.59
N LEU A 17 -4.15 -10.35 4.23
CA LEU A 17 -3.09 -9.43 3.84
C LEU A 17 -1.70 -10.06 3.97
N GLY A 18 -1.46 -10.83 5.04
CA GLY A 18 -0.21 -11.56 5.24
C GLY A 18 0.01 -12.62 4.15
N THR A 19 -1.03 -13.39 3.83
CA THR A 19 -0.98 -14.41 2.76
C THR A 19 -0.76 -13.79 1.39
N ALA A 20 -1.42 -12.66 1.07
CA ALA A 20 -1.21 -11.92 -0.17
C ALA A 20 0.25 -11.43 -0.33
N CYS A 21 0.90 -11.10 0.78
CA CYS A 21 2.33 -10.73 0.82
C CYS A 21 3.28 -11.96 0.87
N GLY A 22 2.78 -13.19 0.79
CA GLY A 22 3.57 -14.41 0.89
C GLY A 22 4.14 -14.68 2.29
N LYS A 23 3.50 -14.17 3.36
CA LYS A 23 3.94 -14.36 4.74
C LYS A 23 3.08 -15.41 5.46
N TYR A 24 3.70 -16.20 6.33
CA TYR A 24 3.04 -17.18 7.21
C TYR A 24 2.58 -16.59 8.55
N PHE A 25 2.60 -15.27 8.68
CA PHE A 25 2.17 -14.53 9.87
C PHE A 25 1.23 -13.39 9.48
N ARG A 26 0.49 -12.89 10.46
CA ARG A 26 -0.51 -11.82 10.28
C ARG A 26 0.15 -10.47 10.03
N VAL A 27 -0.34 -9.71 9.07
CA VAL A 27 0.16 -8.36 8.71
C VAL A 27 -0.96 -7.35 8.89
N CYS A 28 -0.79 -6.41 9.82
CA CYS A 28 -1.80 -5.39 10.13
C CYS A 28 -1.65 -4.11 9.30
N ALA A 29 -0.42 -3.80 8.86
CA ALA A 29 -0.10 -2.66 8.02
C ALA A 29 1.15 -2.97 7.19
N MET A 30 1.20 -2.43 5.97
CA MET A 30 2.40 -2.47 5.13
C MET A 30 2.68 -1.07 4.57
N SER A 31 3.96 -0.78 4.35
CA SER A 31 4.42 0.42 3.66
C SER A 31 5.15 0.00 2.39
N ILE A 32 4.87 0.65 1.28
CA ILE A 32 5.61 0.45 0.03
C ILE A 32 6.80 1.40 0.03
N THR A 33 8.02 0.87 0.10
CA THR A 33 9.26 1.66 -0.01
C THR A 33 9.73 1.78 -1.45
N ASP A 34 9.49 0.75 -2.25
CA ASP A 34 9.79 0.68 -3.68
C ASP A 34 8.70 -0.15 -4.38
N PRO A 35 8.01 0.39 -5.41
CA PRO A 35 6.99 -0.36 -6.14
C PRO A 35 7.56 -1.41 -7.11
N GLY A 36 8.83 -1.27 -7.52
CA GLY A 36 9.38 -2.05 -8.64
C GLY A 36 8.48 -1.95 -9.88
N ASP A 37 8.18 -3.09 -10.50
CA ASP A 37 7.29 -3.19 -11.67
C ASP A 37 5.80 -3.32 -11.30
N SER A 38 5.44 -3.12 -10.02
CA SER A 38 4.08 -3.31 -9.54
C SER A 38 3.21 -2.07 -9.80
N ASP A 39 1.95 -2.29 -10.19
CA ASP A 39 0.96 -1.23 -10.41
C ASP A 39 0.33 -0.66 -9.11
N ILE A 40 0.85 -1.06 -7.95
CA ILE A 40 0.24 -0.82 -6.62
C ILE A 40 0.09 0.66 -6.23
N ILE A 41 0.92 1.55 -6.80
CA ILE A 41 0.87 2.99 -6.54
C ILE A 41 -0.05 3.73 -7.52
N LYS A 42 -0.37 3.15 -8.68
CA LYS A 42 -1.13 3.83 -9.75
C LYS A 42 -2.55 4.22 -9.32
N THR A 43 -3.12 3.52 -8.34
CA THR A 43 -4.46 3.77 -7.80
C THR A 43 -4.46 4.72 -6.61
N MET A 44 -3.29 5.19 -6.14
CA MET A 44 -3.24 6.19 -5.07
C MET A 44 -3.37 7.59 -5.65
N PRO A 45 -4.22 8.47 -5.08
CA PRO A 45 -4.16 9.89 -5.40
C PRO A 45 -2.76 10.40 -5.00
N ALA A 46 -1.97 10.78 -6.01
CA ALA A 46 -0.65 11.35 -5.80
C ALA A 46 -0.78 12.56 -4.88
N GLY A 47 -0.02 12.58 -3.79
CA GLY A 47 0.20 13.82 -3.05
C GLY A 47 0.88 14.81 -4.00
N ASP A 48 0.21 15.92 -4.27
CA ASP A 48 0.61 17.09 -5.06
C ASP A 48 2.09 17.14 -5.46
N GLY A 49 2.41 16.84 -6.74
CA GLY A 49 3.80 16.90 -7.22
C GLY A 49 4.08 16.63 -8.70
N ALA A 50 3.07 16.37 -9.55
CA ALA A 50 3.27 16.28 -11.00
C ALA A 50 2.16 17.07 -11.73
N PRO A 51 2.48 17.86 -12.78
CA PRO A 51 1.46 18.58 -13.54
C PRO A 51 0.61 17.56 -14.32
N GLN A 52 -0.70 17.82 -14.33
CA GLN A 52 -1.70 17.08 -15.11
C GLN A 52 -1.39 17.09 -16.60
#